data_AF-A0A9E1KT73-F1
#
_entry.id   AF-A0A9E1KT73-F1
#
_cell.length_a   1.000
_cell.length_b   1.000
_cell.length_c   1.000
_cell.angle_alpha   90.00
_cell.angle_beta   90.00
_cell.angle_gamma   90.00
#
_symmetry.space_group_name_H-M   'P 1'
#
loop_
_entity.id
_entity.type
_entity.pdbx_description
1 polymer ?
#
loop_
_entity_poly.entity_id
_entity_poly.type
_entity_poly.pdbx_seq_one_letter_code
_entity_poly.pdbx_strand_id
1 'polypeptide(L)' 'MGQDKSSTYQHIGSRPIRPDGFEKVTGKANYGADFAVPGMLYGKILRSPHAHARIVSVDVGPALAIPG' A
#
# COMPACT_ATOMS: atom_id res chain seq x y z
N MET A 1 38.54 30.37 8.89
CA MET A 1 39.00 28.98 9.12
C MET A 1 38.19 28.43 10.30
N GLY A 2 36.93 28.06 10.07
CA GLY A 2 36.01 27.59 11.12
C GLY A 2 36.00 26.07 11.13
N GLN A 3 36.29 25.47 12.26
CA GLN A 3 36.33 24.01 12.45
C GLN A 3 34.94 23.41 12.17
N ASP A 4 34.85 22.57 11.15
CA ASP A 4 33.66 21.78 10.85
C ASP A 4 33.56 20.64 11.88
N LYS A 5 32.58 20.74 12.78
CA LYS A 5 32.28 19.67 13.74
C LYS A 5 31.61 18.55 12.96
N SER A 6 32.43 17.75 12.27
CA SER A 6 32.07 16.45 11.71
C SER A 6 31.58 15.56 12.85
N SER A 7 30.27 15.58 13.07
CA SER A 7 29.57 14.62 13.90
C SER A 7 29.79 13.24 13.27
N THR A 8 30.62 12.43 13.93
CA THR A 8 30.97 11.07 13.52
C THR A 8 29.76 10.16 13.65
N TYR A 9 28.84 10.21 12.67
CA TYR A 9 27.71 9.32 12.64
C TYR A 9 28.14 7.94 12.15
N GLN A 10 27.85 6.91 12.94
CA GLN A 10 28.25 5.53 12.68
C GLN A 10 27.70 4.95 11.36
N HIS A 11 26.56 5.47 10.88
CA HIS A 11 25.82 4.89 9.75
C HIS A 11 25.62 5.83 8.56
N ILE A 12 25.81 7.15 8.74
CA ILE A 12 25.59 8.11 7.65
C ILE A 12 26.69 7.97 6.60
N GLY A 13 26.30 7.83 5.33
CA GLY A 13 27.22 7.62 4.20
C GLY A 13 27.72 6.17 4.03
N SER A 14 27.30 5.25 4.89
CA SER A 14 27.64 3.82 4.79
C SER A 14 26.63 3.02 3.96
N ARG A 15 26.96 1.77 3.63
CA ARG A 15 26.09 0.81 2.91
C ARG A 15 25.65 -0.33 3.85
N PRO A 16 24.74 -0.10 4.80
CA PRO A 16 24.26 -1.14 5.70
C PRO A 16 23.41 -2.18 4.96
N ILE A 17 23.35 -3.39 5.51
CA ILE A 17 22.40 -4.41 5.06
C ILE A 17 20.99 -3.93 5.36
N ARG A 18 20.10 -4.02 4.36
CA ARG A 18 18.71 -3.60 4.49
C ARG A 18 17.95 -4.52 5.46
N PRO A 19 17.46 -4.04 6.62
CA PRO A 19 16.84 -4.89 7.63
C PRO A 19 15.60 -5.67 7.15
N ASP A 20 14.77 -5.03 6.32
CA ASP A 20 13.57 -5.62 5.72
C ASP A 20 13.86 -6.43 4.44
N GLY A 21 15.13 -6.51 4.02
CA GLY A 21 15.52 -7.14 2.76
C GLY A 21 15.18 -8.62 2.69
N PHE A 22 15.48 -9.38 3.74
CA PHE A 22 15.28 -10.83 3.79
C PHE A 22 13.80 -11.21 3.71
N GLU A 23 12.95 -10.58 4.51
CA GLU A 23 11.52 -10.90 4.55
C GLU A 23 10.83 -10.59 3.21
N LYS A 24 11.23 -9.50 2.55
CA LYS A 24 10.71 -9.13 1.22
C LYS A 24 11.09 -10.10 0.11
N VAL A 25 12.31 -10.67 0.12
CA VAL A 25 12.75 -11.61 -0.92
C VAL A 25 12.35 -13.06 -0.65
N THR A 26 11.96 -13.38 0.58
CA THR A 26 11.51 -14.72 0.98
C THR A 26 10.00 -14.88 1.04
N GLY A 27 9.24 -13.81 0.74
CA GLY A 27 7.77 -13.81 0.79
C GLY A 27 7.21 -13.84 2.22
N LYS A 28 8.02 -13.47 3.22
CA LYS A 28 7.60 -13.44 4.64
C LYS A 28 7.10 -12.06 5.09
N ALA A 29 7.38 -11.02 4.31
CA ALA A 29 6.86 -9.69 4.59
C ALA A 29 5.34 -9.68 4.38
N ASN A 30 4.59 -9.22 5.39
CA ASN A 30 3.14 -9.07 5.31
C ASN A 30 2.77 -7.71 4.73
N TYR A 31 1.93 -7.71 3.71
CA TYR A 31 1.31 -6.53 3.11
C TYR A 31 -0.19 -6.51 3.42
N GLY A 32 -0.84 -5.36 3.19
CA GLY A 32 -2.26 -5.18 3.52
C GLY A 32 -3.20 -6.21 2.87
N ALA A 33 -2.81 -6.80 1.74
CA ALA A 33 -3.58 -7.82 1.04
C ALA A 33 -3.35 -9.25 1.57
N ASP A 34 -2.34 -9.46 2.43
CA ASP A 34 -1.97 -10.79 2.92
C ASP A 34 -2.74 -11.17 4.18
N PHE A 35 -3.47 -10.23 4.77
CA PHE A 35 -4.31 -10.48 5.94
C PHE A 35 -5.58 -11.22 5.53
N ALA A 36 -5.93 -12.25 6.32
CA ALA A 36 -7.22 -12.90 6.28
C ALA A 36 -7.77 -12.97 7.71
N VAL A 37 -8.95 -12.37 7.93
CA VAL A 37 -9.62 -12.35 9.24
C VAL A 37 -11.03 -12.93 9.15
N PRO A 38 -11.57 -13.53 10.23
CA PRO A 38 -12.93 -14.05 10.22
C PRO A 38 -13.96 -12.99 9.82
N GLY A 39 -14.83 -13.31 8.87
CA GLY A 39 -15.86 -12.38 8.37
C GLY A 39 -15.36 -11.31 7.40
N MET A 40 -14.12 -11.39 6.92
CA MET A 40 -13.60 -10.45 5.92
C MET A 40 -14.40 -10.52 4.61
N LEU A 41 -14.89 -9.35 4.16
CA LEU A 41 -15.56 -9.18 2.87
C LEU A 41 -14.59 -8.66 1.81
N TYR A 42 -14.91 -8.93 0.53
CA TYR A 42 -14.15 -8.45 -0.62
C TYR A 42 -14.91 -7.33 -1.33
N GLY A 43 -14.22 -6.23 -1.61
CA GLY A 43 -14.77 -5.09 -2.34
C GLY A 43 -14.01 -4.84 -3.64
N LYS A 44 -14.72 -4.40 -4.68
CA LYS A 44 -14.13 -3.91 -5.93
C LYS A 44 -14.71 -2.54 -6.27
N ILE A 45 -13.84 -1.64 -6.70
CA ILE A 45 -14.21 -0.25 -6.99
C ILE A 45 -14.67 -0.14 -8.44
N LEU A 46 -15.91 0.31 -8.65
CA LEU A 46 -16.37 0.81 -9.95
C LEU A 46 -15.83 2.22 -10.17
N ARG A 47 -15.07 2.42 -11.26
CA ARG A 47 -14.43 3.71 -11.57
C ARG A 47 -15.14 4.43 -12.70
N SER A 48 -15.07 5.76 -12.69
CA SER A 48 -15.58 6.58 -13.79
C SER A 48 -14.84 6.26 -15.09
N PRO A 49 -15.55 6.00 -16.20
CA PRO A 49 -14.92 5.92 -17.51
C PRO A 49 -14.63 7.31 -18.12
N HIS A 50 -15.17 8.38 -17.52
CA HIS A 50 -15.00 9.76 -17.99
C HIS A 50 -14.01 10.51 -17.10
N ALA A 51 -13.08 11.26 -17.71
CA ALA A 51 -12.10 12.08 -17.00
C ALA A 51 -12.73 13.29 -16.29
N HIS A 52 -13.79 13.86 -16.88
CA HIS A 52 -14.58 14.93 -16.28
C HIS A 52 -16.05 14.78 -16.69
N ALA A 53 -16.92 14.53 -15.71
CA ALA A 53 -18.35 14.42 -15.90
C ALA A 53 -19.07 14.67 -14.57
N ARG A 54 -20.35 15.00 -14.63
CA ARG A 54 -21.23 15.03 -13.46
C ARG A 54 -21.91 13.68 -13.32
N ILE A 55 -21.88 13.10 -12.13
CA ILE A 55 -22.66 11.89 -11.83
C ILE A 55 -24.12 12.32 -11.70
N VAL A 56 -24.98 11.85 -12.62
CA VAL A 56 -26.43 12.12 -12.58
C VAL A 56 -27.15 11.03 -11.77
N SER A 57 -26.77 9.77 -11.97
CA SER A 57 -27.31 8.62 -11.25
C SER A 57 -26.33 7.46 -11.29
N VAL A 58 -26.53 6.49 -10.38
CA VAL A 58 -25.84 5.19 -10.36
C VAL A 58 -26.89 4.12 -10.07
N ASP A 59 -27.05 3.17 -10.98
CA ASP A 59 -27.90 2.00 -10.75
C ASP A 59 -27.06 0.85 -10.16
N VAL A 60 -27.39 0.45 -8.93
CA VAL A 60 -26.74 -0.65 -8.20
C VAL A 60 -27.63 -1.88 -8.06
N GLY A 61 -28.87 -1.84 -8.57
CA GLY A 61 -29.84 -2.93 -8.45
C GLY A 61 -29.29 -4.28 -8.95
N PRO A 62 -28.69 -4.34 -10.15
CA PRO A 62 -28.09 -5.58 -10.65
C PRO A 62 -26.97 -6.12 -9.77
N ALA A 63 -26.18 -5.25 -9.14
CA ALA A 63 -25.09 -5.67 -8.25
C ALA A 63 -25.62 -6.26 -6.93
N LEU A 64 -26.69 -5.69 -6.38
CA LEU A 64 -27.32 -6.17 -5.14
C LEU A 64 -28.12 -7.46 -5.32
N ALA A 65 -28.59 -7.74 -6.54
CA ALA A 65 -29.34 -8.95 -6.86
C ALA A 65 -28.45 -10.20 -6.95
N ILE A 66 -27.13 -10.04 -7.02
CA ILE A 66 -26.18 -11.16 -7.07
C ILE A 66 -25.95 -11.66 -5.63
N PRO A 67 -26.20 -12.95 -5.32
CA PRO A 67 -25.88 -13.52 -4.02
C PRO A 67 -24.36 -13.44 -3.74
N GLY A 68 -24.02 -13.02 -2.53
CA GLY A 68 -22.64 -12.89 -2.03
C GLY A 68 -22.27 -13.95 -1.00
#